data_AF-A0A349MDI0-F1
#
_entry.id   AF-A0A349MDI0-F1
#
_cell.length_a   1.000
_cell.length_b   1.000
_cell.length_c   1.000
_cell.angle_alpha   90.00
_cell.angle_beta   90.00
_cell.angle_gamma   90.00
#
_symmetry.space_group_name_H-M   'P 1'
#
loop_
_entity.id
_entity.type
_entity.pdbx_description
1 polymer ?
#
loop_
_entity_poly.entity_id
_entity_poly.type
_entity_poly.pdbx_seq_one_letter_code
_entity_poly.pdbx_strand_id
1 'polypeptide(L)' 'MRMAREWALLSHCERKKVGALIVKDQMIIADGYNGTPSGFPNLCEADDGTTHWYVLHAEANAITKL' A
#
# COMPACT_ATOMS: atom_id res chain seq x y z
N MET A 1 12.28 11.23 3.40
CA MET A 1 11.12 10.31 3.48
C MET A 1 9.74 10.95 3.22
N ARG A 2 9.65 12.19 2.70
CA ARG A 2 8.34 12.82 2.44
C ARG A 2 7.54 12.10 1.36
N MET A 3 8.18 11.71 0.24
CA MET A 3 7.49 11.04 -0.88
C MET A 3 6.76 9.75 -0.49
N ALA A 4 7.36 8.86 0.29
CA ALA A 4 6.68 7.64 0.73
C ALA A 4 5.41 7.93 1.56
N ARG A 5 5.37 9.06 2.29
CA ARG A 5 4.16 9.51 3.01
C ARG A 5 3.11 10.06 2.05
N GLU A 6 3.49 10.75 0.98
CA GLU A 6 2.56 11.19 -0.05
C GLU A 6 1.90 9.98 -0.74
N TRP A 7 2.67 8.92 -1.02
CA TRP A 7 2.12 7.66 -1.54
C TRP A 7 1.16 6.98 -0.57
N ALA A 8 1.44 7.03 0.73
CA ALA A 8 0.56 6.47 1.74
C ALA A 8 -0.85 7.12 1.72
N LEU A 9 -0.97 8.39 1.29
CA LEU A 9 -2.26 9.07 1.20
C LEU A 9 -3.20 8.43 0.18
N LEU A 10 -2.67 7.69 -0.79
CA LEU A 10 -3.43 6.93 -1.78
C LEU A 10 -4.10 5.67 -1.18
N SER A 11 -3.69 5.25 0.02
CA SER A 11 -4.32 4.13 0.71
C SER A 11 -5.73 4.47 1.18
N HIS A 12 -6.64 3.54 0.92
CA HIS A 12 -8.03 3.56 1.40
C HIS A 12 -8.22 2.88 2.75
N CYS A 13 -7.16 2.31 3.34
CA CYS A 13 -7.25 1.65 4.64
C CYS A 13 -7.39 2.69 5.77
N GLU A 14 -8.27 2.40 6.73
CA GLU A 14 -8.51 3.31 7.85
C GLU A 14 -7.54 3.07 9.01
N ARG A 15 -7.18 1.81 9.28
CA ARG A 15 -6.36 1.46 10.46
C ARG A 15 -4.97 2.07 10.39
N LYS A 16 -4.35 2.01 9.20
CA LYS A 16 -3.05 2.62 8.93
C LYS A 16 -2.85 2.83 7.44
N LYS A 17 -2.41 4.03 7.08
CA LYS A 17 -1.99 4.39 5.71
C LYS A 17 -0.48 4.19 5.58
N VAL A 18 -0.07 3.29 4.70
CA VAL A 18 1.32 2.89 4.51
C VAL A 18 1.68 3.06 3.03
N GLY A 19 2.84 3.67 2.78
CA GLY A 19 3.42 3.82 1.45
C GLY A 19 4.87 3.33 1.46
N ALA A 20 5.27 2.71 0.37
CA ALA A 20 6.58 2.11 0.16
C ALA A 20 7.14 2.55 -1.20
N LEU A 21 8.45 2.80 -1.25
CA LEU A 21 9.18 3.12 -2.47
C LEU A 21 10.45 2.27 -2.50
N ILE A 22 10.71 1.60 -3.61
CA ILE A 22 11.97 0.89 -3.87
C ILE A 22 12.85 1.83 -4.69
N VAL A 23 14.03 2.14 -4.16
CA VAL A 23 14.98 3.06 -4.76
C VAL A 23 16.26 2.31 -5.10
N LYS A 24 16.71 2.43 -6.35
CA LYS A 24 17.99 1.90 -6.83
C LYS A 24 18.69 2.99 -7.63
N ASP A 25 19.98 3.18 -7.38
CA ASP A 25 20.79 4.19 -8.08
C ASP A 25 20.18 5.60 -8.03
N GLN A 26 19.65 5.98 -6.86
CA GLN A 26 18.94 7.24 -6.59
C GLN A 26 17.64 7.44 -7.40
N MET A 27 17.17 6.42 -8.12
CA MET A 27 15.93 6.43 -8.89
C MET A 27 14.87 5.54 -8.22
N ILE A 28 13.62 6.00 -8.21
CA ILE A 28 12.49 5.16 -7.80
C ILE A 28 12.24 4.15 -8.92
N ILE A 29 12.36 2.88 -8.59
CA ILE A 29 12.13 1.78 -9.55
C ILE A 29 10.79 1.08 -9.33
N ALA A 30 10.23 1.18 -8.12
CA ALA A 30 8.88 0.70 -7.84
C ALA A 30 8.26 1.44 -6.65
N ASP A 31 6.94 1.39 -6.57
CA ASP A 31 6.13 2.09 -5.58
C ASP A 31 4.97 1.21 -5.09
N GLY A 32 4.50 1.43 -3.88
CA GLY A 32 3.36 0.70 -3.34
C GLY A 32 2.67 1.45 -2.21
N TYR A 33 1.38 1.17 -2.03
CA TYR A 33 0.61 1.55 -0.85
C TYR A 33 -0.27 0.35 -0.46
N ASN A 34 -0.70 0.28 0.79
CA ASN A 34 -1.54 -0.82 1.25
C ASN A 34 -2.98 -0.67 0.75
N GLY A 35 -3.58 -1.76 0.29
CA GLY A 35 -4.91 -1.77 -0.31
C GLY A 35 -5.36 -3.17 -0.73
N THR A 36 -6.61 -3.28 -1.17
CA THR A 36 -7.15 -4.54 -1.67
C THR A 36 -6.65 -4.83 -3.10
N PRO A 37 -6.59 -6.10 -3.52
CA PRO A 37 -6.21 -6.45 -4.89
C PRO A 37 -7.17 -5.84 -5.92
N SER A 38 -6.68 -5.56 -7.12
CA SER A 38 -7.50 -5.05 -8.21
C SER A 38 -8.73 -5.94 -8.47
N GLY A 39 -9.91 -5.32 -8.53
CA GLY A 39 -11.18 -6.03 -8.71
C GLY A 39 -11.92 -6.41 -7.42
N PHE A 40 -11.32 -6.17 -6.25
CA PHE A 40 -11.97 -6.33 -4.95
C PHE A 40 -12.61 -5.02 -4.49
N PRO A 41 -13.53 -5.07 -3.50
CA PRO A 41 -14.01 -3.88 -2.81
C PRO A 41 -12.85 -3.07 -2.23
N ASN A 42 -12.91 -1.75 -2.31
CA ASN A 42 -11.83 -0.85 -1.87
C ASN A 42 -11.90 -0.55 -0.36
N LEU A 43 -12.16 -1.58 0.43
CA LEU A 43 -12.29 -1.53 1.89
C LEU A 43 -11.26 -2.49 2.49
N CYS A 44 -10.37 -1.99 3.35
CA CYS A 44 -9.30 -2.84 3.91
C CYS A 44 -9.72 -3.55 5.19
N GLU A 45 -10.66 -2.97 5.94
CA GLU A 45 -11.08 -3.45 7.25
C GLU A 45 -12.52 -3.99 7.21
N ALA A 46 -12.77 -5.02 8.02
CA ALA A 46 -14.11 -5.48 8.35
C ALA A 46 -14.75 -4.60 9.44
N ASP A 47 -16.03 -4.80 9.71
CA ASP A 47 -16.80 -4.03 10.69
C ASP A 47 -16.23 -4.10 12.13
N ASP A 48 -15.49 -5.16 12.45
CA ASP A 48 -14.80 -5.33 13.74
C ASP A 48 -13.43 -4.63 13.81
N GLY A 49 -13.05 -3.90 12.75
CA GLY A 49 -11.77 -3.20 12.62
C GLY A 49 -10.59 -4.11 12.26
N THR A 50 -10.83 -5.40 12.00
CA THR A 50 -9.77 -6.31 11.55
C THR A 50 -9.47 -6.09 10.07
N THR A 51 -8.18 -6.01 9.72
CA THR A 51 -7.78 -5.91 8.31
C THR A 51 -8.04 -7.25 7.62
N HIS A 52 -8.70 -7.22 6.46
CA HIS A 52 -8.94 -8.41 5.67
C HIS A 52 -7.64 -9.11 5.28
N TRP A 53 -7.64 -10.44 5.33
CA TRP A 53 -6.45 -11.26 5.06
C TRP A 53 -5.89 -11.10 3.65
N TYR A 54 -6.71 -10.67 2.69
CA TYR A 54 -6.34 -10.47 1.30
C TYR A 54 -5.80 -9.06 1.01
N VAL A 55 -5.79 -8.14 1.99
CA VAL A 55 -5.20 -6.81 1.83
C VAL A 55 -3.70 -6.96 1.63
N LEU A 56 -3.19 -6.36 0.56
CA LEU A 56 -1.77 -6.36 0.27
C LEU A 56 -1.12 -5.20 0.99
N HIS A 57 0.01 -5.51 1.62
CA HIS A 57 0.89 -4.54 2.23
C HIS A 57 1.55 -3.63 1.18
N ALA A 58 1.94 -2.42 1.58
CA ALA A 58 2.58 -1.47 0.67
C ALA A 58 3.89 -2.05 0.09
N GLU A 59 4.64 -2.76 0.92
CA GLU A 59 5.89 -3.43 0.56
C GLU A 59 5.66 -4.54 -0.46
N ALA A 60 4.63 -5.36 -0.26
CA ALA A 60 4.26 -6.42 -1.20
C ALA A 60 3.86 -5.82 -2.56
N ASN A 61 3.02 -4.78 -2.56
CA ASN A 61 2.62 -4.07 -3.77
C ASN A 61 3.81 -3.44 -4.51
N ALA A 62 4.80 -2.91 -3.78
CA ALA A 62 6.01 -2.37 -4.39
C ALA A 62 6.88 -3.48 -5.03
N ILE A 63 7.00 -4.65 -4.39
CA ILE A 63 7.76 -5.79 -4.93
C ILE A 63 7.07 -6.39 -6.16
N THR A 64 5.75 -6.49 -6.18
CA THR A 64 4.99 -7.04 -7.33
C THR A 64 5.10 -6.22 -8.61
N LYS A 65 5.58 -4.97 -8.52
CA LYS A 65 5.77 -4.07 -9.66
C LYS A 65 7.20 -4.04 -10.20
N LEU A 66 8.12 -4.81 -9.60
CA LEU A 66 9.45 -5.06 -10.16
C LEU A 66 9.34 -6.02 -11.36
#